data_AF-A0A5E3X5U3-F1
#
_entry.id   AF-A0A5E3X5U3-F1
#
_cell.length_a   1.000
_cell.length_b   1.000
_cell.length_c   1.000
_cell.angle_alpha   90.00
_cell.angle_beta   90.00
_cell.angle_gamma   90.00
#
_symmetry.space_group_name_H-M   'P 1'
#
loop_
_entity.id
_entity.type
_entity.pdbx_description
1 polymer ?
#
loop_
_entity_poly.entity_id
_entity_poly.type
_entity_poly.pdbx_seq_one_letter_code
_entity_poly.pdbx_strand_id
1 'polypeptide(L)'
;MSSVLEPRDILLLDRLSGGIIARSFSPPDALDRFKRLTHPVRAHLDITWIDQALGLPQTPGWPVLLYAYPELIVDDADTTEIQLHDGTVVPYCTVDIIAVRPSHIIPTRLFRPYAGLQRSESVSQNTDMLPIFFRSSDGGVGVPLNAGDHYASLPASLTRISAYSLKVVLNLLNYKPYERQIRPRASKARGNVTVRRLAYLVALKVCECLQVRLSKH
;
A
#
# COMPACT_ATOMS: atom_id res chain seq x y z
N MET A 1 16.20 -21.52 -13.29
CA MET A 1 15.80 -21.39 -14.71
C MET A 1 15.12 -20.04 -14.85
N SER A 2 15.68 -19.11 -15.63
CA SER A 2 15.06 -17.81 -15.86
C SER A 2 13.90 -18.00 -16.83
N SER A 3 12.66 -17.88 -16.36
CA SER A 3 11.50 -17.83 -17.26
C SER A 3 11.64 -16.59 -18.13
N VAL A 4 11.53 -16.75 -19.45
CA VAL A 4 11.45 -15.61 -20.37
C VAL A 4 10.22 -14.80 -19.99
N LEU A 5 10.41 -13.49 -19.73
CA LEU A 5 9.30 -12.59 -19.43
C LEU A 5 8.51 -12.30 -20.71
N GLU A 6 7.18 -12.36 -20.62
CA GLU A 6 6.31 -11.96 -21.72
C GLU A 6 6.47 -10.44 -22.00
N PRO A 7 6.27 -9.94 -23.23
CA PRO A 7 6.39 -8.51 -23.52
C PRO A 7 5.55 -7.60 -22.61
N ARG A 8 4.36 -8.09 -22.20
CA ARG A 8 3.49 -7.40 -21.23
C ARG A 8 4.12 -7.29 -19.84
N ASP A 9 4.86 -8.31 -19.42
CA ASP A 9 5.53 -8.33 -18.12
C ASP A 9 6.69 -7.33 -18.07
N ILE A 10 7.37 -7.10 -19.20
CA ILE A 10 8.45 -6.12 -19.30
C ILE A 10 7.90 -4.71 -19.09
N LEU A 11 6.79 -4.37 -19.76
CA LEU A 11 6.11 -3.09 -19.59
C LEU A 11 5.61 -2.90 -18.15
N LEU A 12 5.02 -3.94 -17.56
CA LEU A 12 4.59 -3.94 -16.17
C LEU A 12 5.77 -3.70 -15.22
N LEU A 13 6.89 -4.39 -15.46
CA LEU A 13 8.08 -4.30 -14.64
C LEU A 13 8.68 -2.89 -14.68
N ASP A 14 8.81 -2.29 -15.85
CA ASP A 14 9.30 -0.91 -16.01
C ASP A 14 8.47 0.08 -15.18
N ARG A 15 7.14 -0.03 -15.26
CA ARG A 15 6.22 0.85 -14.53
C ARG A 15 6.24 0.65 -13.02
N LEU A 16 6.23 -0.61 -12.58
CA LEU A 16 6.28 -0.94 -11.16
C LEU A 16 7.65 -0.63 -10.54
N SER A 17 8.72 -0.60 -11.33
CA SER A 17 10.10 -0.40 -10.83
C SER A 17 10.29 0.90 -10.07
N GLY A 18 9.56 1.96 -10.44
CA GLY A 18 9.59 3.24 -9.71
C GLY A 18 8.78 3.24 -8.40
N GLY A 19 7.89 2.27 -8.24
CA GLY A 19 6.94 2.17 -7.15
C GLY A 19 7.57 1.78 -5.81
N ILE A 20 6.83 2.07 -4.75
CA ILE A 20 7.18 1.80 -3.36
C ILE A 20 7.43 0.30 -3.14
N ILE A 21 6.64 -0.57 -3.78
CA ILE A 21 6.78 -2.02 -3.60
C ILE A 21 8.08 -2.50 -4.23
N ALA A 22 8.36 -2.10 -5.47
CA ALA A 22 9.59 -2.49 -6.17
C ALA A 22 10.84 -2.01 -5.43
N ARG A 23 10.80 -0.80 -4.86
CA ARG A 23 11.90 -0.26 -4.05
C ARG A 23 12.10 -0.99 -2.72
N SER A 24 11.04 -1.55 -2.16
CA SER A 24 11.08 -2.21 -0.84
C SER A 24 11.41 -3.70 -0.91
N PHE A 25 11.00 -4.38 -1.97
CA PHE A 25 11.09 -5.84 -2.08
C PHE A 25 11.83 -6.33 -3.32
N SER A 26 11.78 -5.57 -4.42
CA SER A 26 12.40 -5.77 -5.75
C SER A 26 11.34 -5.63 -6.85
N PRO A 27 11.72 -5.21 -8.07
CA PRO A 27 10.78 -5.17 -9.20
C PRO A 27 10.09 -6.51 -9.51
N PRO A 28 10.78 -7.68 -9.48
CA PRO A 28 10.11 -8.97 -9.68
C PRO A 28 9.04 -9.27 -8.63
N ASP A 29 9.25 -8.90 -7.36
CA ASP A 29 8.24 -9.09 -6.31
C ASP A 29 7.03 -8.17 -6.50
N ALA A 30 7.25 -6.94 -6.98
CA ALA A 30 6.15 -6.04 -7.34
C ALA A 30 5.32 -6.61 -8.50
N LEU A 31 5.98 -7.15 -9.52
CA LEU A 31 5.33 -7.80 -10.66
C LEU A 31 4.55 -9.06 -10.26
N ASP A 32 5.15 -9.96 -9.47
CA ASP A 32 4.48 -11.16 -8.94
C ASP A 32 3.21 -10.77 -8.17
N ARG A 33 3.31 -9.74 -7.32
CA ARG A 33 2.16 -9.22 -6.58
C ARG A 33 1.08 -8.69 -7.51
N PHE A 34 1.44 -7.86 -8.49
CA PHE A 34 0.47 -7.32 -9.45
C PHE A 34 -0.26 -8.47 -10.15
N LYS A 35 0.47 -9.46 -10.66
CA LYS A 35 -0.12 -10.64 -11.33
C LYS A 35 -1.08 -11.43 -10.44
N ARG A 36 -0.71 -11.64 -9.17
CA ARG A 36 -1.57 -12.33 -8.20
C ARG A 36 -2.85 -11.53 -7.93
N LEU A 37 -2.72 -10.21 -7.74
CA LEU A 37 -3.87 -9.31 -7.56
C LEU A 37 -4.79 -9.35 -8.77
N THR A 38 -4.24 -9.28 -9.99
CA THR A 38 -5.03 -9.20 -11.22
C THR A 38 -5.42 -10.56 -11.80
N HIS A 39 -5.05 -11.67 -11.15
CA HIS A 39 -5.37 -13.02 -11.63
C HIS A 39 -6.87 -13.23 -11.88
N PRO A 40 -7.80 -12.83 -10.98
CA PRO A 40 -9.23 -13.02 -11.19
C PRO A 40 -9.78 -12.31 -12.43
N VAL A 41 -9.10 -11.23 -12.87
CA VAL A 41 -9.55 -10.37 -13.97
C VAL A 41 -8.63 -10.44 -15.18
N ARG A 42 -7.78 -11.46 -15.27
CA ARG A 42 -6.75 -11.58 -16.32
C ARG A 42 -7.31 -11.46 -17.74
N ALA A 43 -8.54 -11.94 -17.97
CA ALA A 43 -9.23 -11.85 -19.26
C ALA A 43 -9.75 -10.44 -19.58
N HIS A 44 -9.97 -9.61 -18.55
CA HIS A 44 -10.49 -8.23 -18.65
C HIS A 44 -9.40 -7.17 -18.63
N LEU A 45 -8.15 -7.55 -18.34
CA LEU A 45 -7.00 -6.66 -18.41
C LEU A 45 -6.70 -6.30 -19.87
N ASP A 46 -7.53 -5.46 -20.46
CA ASP A 46 -7.01 -4.45 -21.36
C ASP A 46 -6.18 -3.54 -20.48
N ILE A 47 -4.87 -3.61 -20.68
CA ILE A 47 -3.91 -2.86 -19.88
C ILE A 47 -3.95 -1.40 -20.36
N THR A 48 -5.09 -0.73 -20.17
CA THR A 48 -5.24 0.70 -20.31
C THR A 48 -4.68 1.34 -19.05
N TRP A 49 -3.38 1.61 -19.11
CA TRP A 49 -2.71 2.41 -18.10
C TRP A 49 -3.26 3.82 -18.14
N ILE A 50 -3.72 4.29 -16.99
CA ILE A 50 -4.03 5.70 -16.82
C ILE A 50 -2.73 6.39 -16.40
N ASP A 51 -1.93 6.76 -17.40
CA ASP A 51 -0.69 7.52 -17.23
C ASP A 51 -0.94 9.00 -16.98
N GLN A 52 -2.13 9.49 -17.33
CA GLN A 52 -2.53 10.88 -17.11
C GLN A 52 -3.61 10.93 -16.04
N ALA A 53 -3.36 11.77 -15.04
CA ALA A 53 -4.33 12.24 -14.08
C ALA A 53 -5.68 12.52 -14.77
N LEU A 54 -6.63 11.61 -14.58
CA LEU A 54 -8.04 11.76 -14.89
C LEU A 54 -8.64 12.84 -13.99
N GLY A 55 -8.25 14.09 -14.21
CA GLY A 55 -8.63 15.23 -13.37
C GLY A 55 -8.08 15.17 -11.93
N LEU A 56 -7.23 14.20 -11.59
CA LEU A 56 -6.59 14.16 -10.28
C LEU A 56 -5.67 15.39 -10.13
N PRO A 57 -5.67 16.08 -8.97
CA PRO A 57 -4.69 17.12 -8.72
C PRO A 57 -3.28 16.55 -8.95
N GLN A 58 -2.34 17.38 -9.43
CA GLN A 58 -0.93 16.98 -9.50
C GLN A 58 -0.45 16.70 -8.08
N THR A 59 -0.61 15.46 -7.65
CA THR A 59 -0.26 15.03 -6.30
C THR A 59 1.25 14.72 -6.26
N PRO A 60 1.91 14.93 -5.11
CA PRO A 60 3.26 14.42 -4.91
C PRO A 60 3.23 12.88 -4.87
N GLY A 61 3.31 12.27 -6.04
CA GLY A 61 3.48 10.84 -6.26
C GLY A 61 2.57 10.34 -7.36
N TRP A 62 3.05 9.39 -8.17
CA TRP A 62 2.24 8.85 -9.26
C TRP A 62 1.69 7.49 -8.82
N PRO A 63 0.37 7.38 -8.57
CA PRO A 63 -0.24 6.11 -8.23
C PRO A 63 -0.29 5.21 -9.46
N VAL A 64 -0.02 3.93 -9.27
CA VAL A 64 -0.35 2.87 -10.22
C VAL A 64 -1.75 2.40 -9.87
N LEU A 65 -2.71 2.74 -10.73
CA LEU A 65 -4.13 2.46 -10.53
C LEU A 65 -4.56 1.24 -11.34
N LEU A 66 -5.51 0.49 -10.78
CA LEU A 66 -6.19 -0.62 -11.43
C LEU A 66 -7.69 -0.43 -11.27
N TYR A 67 -8.46 -0.64 -12.33
CA TYR A 67 -9.91 -0.62 -12.23
C TYR A 67 -10.36 -1.62 -11.16
N ALA A 68 -11.20 -1.19 -10.22
CA ALA A 68 -11.68 -2.02 -9.12
C ALA A 68 -12.80 -2.94 -9.61
N TYR A 69 -12.44 -3.88 -10.48
CA TYR A 69 -13.33 -4.88 -11.04
C TYR A 69 -14.05 -5.65 -9.90
N PRO A 70 -15.35 -5.95 -10.03
CA PRO A 70 -16.09 -6.70 -9.02
C PRO A 70 -15.42 -8.02 -8.61
N GLU A 71 -14.77 -8.70 -9.57
CA GLU A 71 -14.08 -9.97 -9.37
C GLU A 71 -12.81 -9.85 -8.51
N LEU A 72 -12.29 -8.65 -8.30
CA LEU A 72 -11.15 -8.40 -7.40
C LEU A 72 -11.58 -8.36 -5.92
N ILE A 73 -12.87 -8.14 -5.64
CA ILE A 73 -13.43 -8.05 -4.28
C ILE A 73 -12.60 -7.06 -3.42
N VAL A 74 -12.40 -5.86 -3.96
CA VAL A 74 -11.68 -4.77 -3.26
C VAL A 74 -12.60 -4.15 -2.21
N ASP A 75 -12.08 -3.92 -1.01
CA ASP A 75 -12.81 -3.20 0.06
C ASP A 75 -13.03 -1.74 -0.36
N ASP A 76 -14.20 -1.17 -0.04
CA ASP A 76 -14.54 0.21 -0.37
C ASP A 76 -13.53 1.23 0.20
N ALA A 77 -12.85 0.90 1.30
CA ALA A 77 -11.80 1.75 1.86
C ALA A 77 -10.54 1.86 0.98
N ASP A 78 -10.39 0.96 0.00
CA ASP A 78 -9.26 0.89 -0.93
C ASP A 78 -9.63 1.30 -2.36
N THR A 79 -10.88 1.71 -2.59
CA THR A 79 -11.33 2.25 -3.86
C THR A 79 -11.28 3.78 -3.85
N THR A 80 -11.11 4.35 -5.03
CA THR A 80 -11.18 5.79 -5.28
C THR A 80 -11.99 5.97 -6.54
N GLU A 81 -13.09 6.70 -6.45
CA GLU A 81 -13.90 7.06 -7.60
C GLU A 81 -13.17 8.10 -8.44
N ILE A 82 -13.08 7.84 -9.73
CA ILE A 82 -12.44 8.71 -10.70
C ILE A 82 -13.45 9.03 -11.79
N GLN A 83 -13.64 10.33 -12.03
CA GLN A 83 -14.49 10.80 -13.12
C GLN A 83 -13.69 10.84 -14.42
N LEU A 84 -14.13 10.08 -15.41
CA LEU A 84 -13.57 10.05 -16.76
C LEU A 84 -13.99 11.29 -17.56
N HIS A 85 -13.34 11.51 -18.70
CA HIS A 85 -13.62 12.67 -19.58
C HIS A 85 -15.06 12.71 -20.12
N ASP A 86 -15.71 11.56 -20.25
CA ASP A 86 -17.11 11.44 -20.66
C ASP A 86 -18.10 11.67 -19.50
N GLY A 87 -17.59 11.97 -18.30
CA GLY A 87 -18.38 12.18 -17.08
C GLY A 87 -18.66 10.89 -16.30
N THR A 88 -18.30 9.71 -16.82
CA THR A 88 -18.49 8.43 -16.15
C THR A 88 -17.64 8.35 -14.89
N VAL A 89 -18.24 7.96 -13.76
CA VAL A 89 -17.52 7.75 -12.50
C VAL A 89 -17.18 6.28 -12.36
N VAL A 90 -15.90 5.98 -12.17
CA VAL A 90 -15.37 4.63 -12.18
C VAL A 90 -14.50 4.37 -10.94
N PRO A 91 -14.67 3.24 -10.25
CA PRO A 91 -13.84 2.93 -9.09
C PRO A 91 -12.48 2.36 -9.52
N TYR A 92 -11.42 2.90 -8.93
CA TYR A 92 -10.04 2.40 -9.07
C TYR A 92 -9.47 2.02 -7.71
N CYS A 93 -8.68 0.95 -7.65
CA CYS A 93 -7.85 0.63 -6.51
C CYS A 93 -6.38 0.99 -6.80
N THR A 94 -5.62 1.24 -5.74
CA THR A 94 -4.20 1.62 -5.88
C THR A 94 -3.31 0.43 -5.64
N VAL A 95 -2.55 0.06 -6.67
CA VAL A 95 -1.68 -1.12 -6.64
C VAL A 95 -0.27 -0.77 -6.16
N ASP A 96 0.25 0.38 -6.58
CA ASP A 96 1.52 0.92 -6.13
C ASP A 96 1.49 2.46 -6.14
N ILE A 97 2.46 3.11 -5.52
CA ILE A 97 2.65 4.56 -5.62
C ILE A 97 4.13 4.88 -5.75
N ILE A 98 4.48 5.89 -6.54
CA ILE A 98 5.81 6.51 -6.53
C ILE A 98 5.86 7.54 -5.39
N ALA A 99 6.66 7.26 -4.37
CA ALA A 99 6.85 8.18 -3.24
C ALA A 99 7.79 9.33 -3.60
N VAL A 100 7.33 10.57 -3.45
CA VAL A 100 8.15 11.78 -3.71
C VAL A 100 8.86 12.29 -2.46
N ARG A 101 8.38 11.90 -1.27
CA ARG A 101 8.94 12.32 0.03
C ARG A 101 9.62 11.14 0.72
N PRO A 102 10.93 10.90 0.51
CA PRO A 102 11.62 9.74 1.08
C PRO A 102 11.71 9.75 2.61
N SER A 103 11.46 10.90 3.26
CA SER A 103 11.43 11.04 4.72
C SER A 103 10.11 10.57 5.36
N HIS A 104 9.09 10.20 4.57
CA HIS A 104 7.80 9.78 5.07
C HIS A 104 7.74 8.28 5.29
N ILE A 105 7.10 7.88 6.38
CA ILE A 105 6.80 6.48 6.67
C ILE A 105 5.70 6.04 5.72
N ILE A 106 6.03 5.11 4.85
CA ILE A 106 5.10 4.57 3.87
C ILE A 106 4.90 3.09 4.20
N PRO A 107 3.67 2.65 4.50
CA PRO A 107 3.42 1.24 4.69
C PRO A 107 3.54 0.51 3.36
N THR A 108 4.45 -0.45 3.33
CA THR A 108 4.64 -1.33 2.18
C THR A 108 4.35 -2.74 2.67
N ARG A 109 3.24 -3.36 2.28
CA ARG A 109 3.07 -4.80 2.54
C ARG A 109 3.74 -5.55 1.39
N LEU A 110 4.69 -6.44 1.64
CA LEU A 110 4.41 -7.86 1.66
C LEU A 110 5.41 -8.53 2.62
N PHE A 111 4.94 -8.94 3.80
CA PHE A 111 5.67 -9.92 4.59
C PHE A 111 5.34 -11.29 4.00
N ARG A 112 6.33 -12.04 3.53
CA ARG A 112 6.17 -13.46 3.15
C ARG A 112 6.45 -14.32 4.39
N PRO A 113 5.44 -14.67 5.20
CA PRO A 113 5.64 -15.58 6.31
C PRO A 113 6.19 -16.90 5.76
N TYR A 114 7.21 -17.44 6.43
CA TYR A 114 7.80 -18.73 6.09
C TYR A 114 8.46 -18.80 4.71
N ALA A 115 8.99 -17.67 4.21
CA ALA A 115 9.72 -17.63 2.95
C ALA A 115 10.71 -18.80 2.82
N GLY A 116 10.65 -19.52 1.69
CA GLY A 116 11.46 -20.72 1.42
C GLY A 116 10.88 -22.03 1.97
N LEU A 117 9.77 -22.00 2.71
CA LEU A 117 9.06 -23.18 3.18
C LEU A 117 7.79 -23.43 2.34
N GLN A 118 7.39 -24.70 2.19
CA GLN A 118 6.22 -25.11 1.40
C GLN A 118 4.92 -24.42 1.86
N ARG A 119 4.80 -24.12 3.16
CA ARG A 119 3.66 -23.38 3.73
C ARG A 119 3.63 -21.89 3.40
N SER A 120 4.66 -21.34 2.77
CA SER A 120 4.71 -19.92 2.40
C SER A 120 3.59 -19.57 1.41
N GLU A 121 3.27 -20.46 0.48
CA GLU A 121 2.31 -20.19 -0.59
C GLU A 121 0.88 -20.13 -0.06
N SER A 122 0.48 -21.10 0.77
CA SER A 122 -0.86 -21.12 1.39
C SER A 122 -1.11 -19.94 2.32
N VAL A 123 -0.09 -19.46 3.02
CA VAL A 123 -0.21 -18.26 3.87
C VAL A 123 -0.18 -16.98 3.01
N SER A 124 0.58 -16.96 1.91
CA SER A 124 0.60 -15.82 0.98
C SER A 124 -0.73 -15.63 0.27
N GLN A 125 -1.45 -16.71 -0.06
CA GLN A 125 -2.82 -16.64 -0.61
C GLN A 125 -3.82 -15.98 0.36
N ASN A 126 -3.57 -16.06 1.66
CA ASN A 126 -4.39 -15.43 2.70
C ASN A 126 -3.84 -14.07 3.14
N THR A 127 -2.81 -13.56 2.47
CA THR A 127 -2.21 -12.27 2.79
C THR A 127 -2.92 -11.19 1.98
N ASP A 128 -3.30 -10.13 2.66
CA ASP A 128 -3.86 -8.92 2.06
C ASP A 128 -2.93 -8.37 0.96
N MET A 129 -3.40 -8.47 -0.28
CA MET A 129 -2.63 -8.17 -1.48
C MET A 129 -2.65 -6.68 -1.84
N LEU A 130 -3.49 -5.86 -1.21
CA LEU A 130 -3.43 -4.42 -1.40
C LEU A 130 -2.51 -3.78 -0.36
N PRO A 131 -1.70 -2.78 -0.73
CA PRO A 131 -0.99 -1.95 0.24
C PRO A 131 -1.99 -1.10 1.04
N ILE A 132 -1.54 -0.53 2.16
CA ILE A 132 -2.29 0.52 2.86
C ILE A 132 -1.48 1.79 2.70
N PHE A 133 -1.99 2.74 1.91
CA PHE A 133 -1.31 4.01 1.73
C PHE A 133 -1.92 5.06 2.66
N PHE A 134 -1.07 5.71 3.46
CA PHE A 134 -1.48 6.87 4.24
C PHE A 134 -1.49 8.09 3.33
N ARG A 135 -2.62 8.32 2.67
CA ARG A 135 -2.82 9.49 1.80
C ARG A 135 -3.25 10.69 2.63
N SER A 136 -2.53 11.79 2.46
CA SER A 136 -2.90 13.09 3.02
C SER A 136 -3.79 13.85 2.03
N SER A 137 -4.57 14.81 2.53
CA SER A 137 -5.46 15.64 1.69
C SER A 137 -4.71 16.49 0.65
N ASP A 138 -3.41 16.72 0.84
CA ASP A 138 -2.51 17.38 -0.12
C ASP A 138 -2.07 16.44 -1.26
N GLY A 139 -2.56 15.20 -1.29
CA GLY A 139 -2.15 14.18 -2.24
C GLY A 139 -0.82 13.50 -1.90
N GLY A 140 -0.14 13.93 -0.83
CA GLY A 140 1.09 13.30 -0.37
C GLY A 140 0.84 11.90 0.18
N VAL A 141 1.86 11.04 0.13
CA VAL A 141 1.81 9.67 0.65
C VAL A 141 2.81 9.47 1.77
N GLY A 142 2.33 8.82 2.83
CA GLY A 142 3.09 8.49 4.02
C GLY A 142 2.94 9.52 5.12
N VAL A 143 3.64 9.29 6.23
CA VAL A 143 3.52 10.10 7.44
C VAL A 143 4.90 10.56 7.90
N PRO A 144 5.12 11.85 8.16
CA PRO A 144 6.39 12.32 8.70
C PRO A 144 6.62 11.83 10.14
N LEU A 145 7.87 11.52 10.48
CA LEU A 145 8.25 11.03 11.82
C LEU A 145 8.04 12.06 12.95
N ASN A 146 8.13 13.36 12.64
CA ASN A 146 8.22 14.43 13.65
C ASN A 146 6.90 15.14 13.95
N ALA A 147 5.78 14.59 13.54
CA ALA A 147 4.55 15.37 13.44
C ALA A 147 3.58 15.11 14.59
N GLY A 148 3.46 16.06 15.51
CA GLY A 148 2.32 16.11 16.40
C GLY A 148 1.01 16.41 15.64
N ASP A 149 0.98 17.45 14.79
CA ASP A 149 -0.25 17.93 14.12
C ASP A 149 -0.55 17.31 12.75
N HIS A 150 0.42 16.70 12.06
CA HIS A 150 0.18 16.19 10.70
C HIS A 150 -0.72 14.94 10.65
N TYR A 151 -1.01 14.29 11.77
CA TYR A 151 -2.06 13.26 11.78
C TYR A 151 -3.46 13.84 11.53
N ALA A 152 -3.66 15.13 11.78
CA ALA A 152 -4.93 15.79 11.50
C ALA A 152 -5.23 15.87 10.00
N SER A 153 -4.20 15.94 9.14
CA SER A 153 -4.36 15.97 7.68
C SER A 153 -4.66 14.59 7.07
N LEU A 154 -4.51 13.52 7.84
CA LEU A 154 -4.93 12.18 7.42
C LEU A 154 -6.45 12.03 7.61
N PRO A 155 -7.12 11.33 6.68
CA PRO A 155 -8.54 11.08 6.79
C PRO A 155 -8.86 10.24 8.03
N ALA A 156 -10.02 10.52 8.63
CA ALA A 156 -10.59 9.70 9.69
C ALA A 156 -11.36 8.48 9.15
N SER A 157 -11.27 8.20 7.84
CA SER A 157 -11.90 7.05 7.20
C SER A 157 -11.40 5.74 7.80
N LEU A 158 -12.30 4.75 7.79
CA LEU A 158 -11.99 3.40 8.19
C LEU A 158 -11.08 2.75 7.14
N THR A 159 -10.14 1.93 7.59
CA THR A 159 -9.40 1.01 6.73
C THR A 159 -10.16 -0.31 6.60
N ARG A 160 -9.74 -1.22 5.72
CA ARG A 160 -10.22 -2.62 5.74
C ARG A 160 -9.76 -3.44 6.96
N ILE A 161 -8.87 -2.90 7.79
CA ILE A 161 -8.22 -3.67 8.87
C ILE A 161 -9.15 -3.78 10.07
N SER A 162 -9.62 -5.01 10.30
CA SER A 162 -10.48 -5.41 11.42
C SER A 162 -9.76 -6.28 12.47
N ALA A 163 -8.46 -6.52 12.33
CA ALA A 163 -7.68 -7.39 13.22
C ALA A 163 -7.39 -6.75 14.60
N TYR A 164 -7.36 -7.57 15.65
CA TYR A 164 -6.96 -7.12 17.01
C TYR A 164 -5.48 -6.80 17.13
N SER A 165 -4.65 -7.47 16.33
CA SER A 165 -3.22 -7.21 16.26
C SER A 165 -2.73 -7.37 14.84
N LEU A 166 -1.74 -6.57 14.48
CA LEU A 166 -1.03 -6.68 13.22
C LEU A 166 0.46 -6.87 13.49
N LYS A 167 1.06 -7.84 12.81
CA LYS A 167 2.51 -7.89 12.67
C LYS A 167 2.92 -6.87 11.60
N VAL A 168 3.86 -6.00 11.94
CA VAL A 168 4.44 -5.01 11.05
C VAL A 168 5.94 -5.28 10.92
N VAL A 169 6.46 -5.11 9.71
CA VAL A 169 7.90 -5.18 9.43
C VAL A 169 8.32 -3.79 8.97
N LEU A 170 9.27 -3.20 9.68
CA LEU A 170 9.81 -1.89 9.34
C LEU A 170 11.08 -2.08 8.52
N ASN A 171 11.02 -1.64 7.27
CA ASN A 171 12.15 -1.62 6.35
C ASN A 171 12.65 -0.18 6.23
N LEU A 172 13.65 0.19 7.03
CA LEU A 172 14.25 1.51 7.02
C LEU A 172 15.58 1.45 6.26
N LEU A 173 15.84 2.44 5.40
CA LEU A 173 17.07 2.50 4.61
C LEU A 173 18.29 2.47 5.53
N ASN A 174 19.22 1.56 5.26
CA ASN A 174 20.44 1.31 6.06
C ASN A 174 20.22 0.68 7.45
N TYR A 175 19.01 0.18 7.75
CA TYR A 175 18.74 -0.60 8.96
C TYR A 175 18.35 -2.03 8.61
N LYS A 176 18.60 -2.96 9.53
CA LYS A 176 18.05 -4.32 9.42
C LYS A 176 16.52 -4.26 9.55
N PRO A 177 15.77 -5.08 8.80
CA PRO A 177 14.33 -5.20 8.98
C PRO A 177 13.96 -5.44 10.45
N TYR A 178 12.98 -4.69 10.94
CA TYR A 178 12.59 -4.74 12.34
C TYR A 178 11.12 -5.14 12.47
N GLU A 179 10.89 -6.32 13.04
CA GLU A 179 9.55 -6.87 13.22
C GLU A 179 8.93 -6.44 14.55
N ARG A 180 7.69 -5.93 14.51
CA ARG A 180 6.93 -5.58 15.71
C ARG A 180 5.46 -5.96 15.58
N GLN A 181 4.78 -6.08 16.70
CA GLN A 181 3.34 -6.24 16.75
C GLN A 181 2.71 -4.91 17.19
N ILE A 182 1.69 -4.45 16.46
CA ILE A 182 0.85 -3.35 16.87
C ILE A 182 -0.55 -3.86 17.21
N ARG A 183 -1.23 -3.17 18.12
CA ARG A 183 -2.63 -3.41 18.46
C ARG A 183 -3.44 -2.23 17.94
N PRO A 184 -4.08 -2.37 16.76
CA PRO A 184 -4.86 -1.28 16.15
C PRO A 184 -5.97 -0.74 17.05
N ARG A 185 -6.49 -1.60 17.94
CA ARG A 185 -7.63 -1.32 18.80
C ARG A 185 -7.28 -1.43 20.28
N ALA A 186 -7.92 -0.59 21.09
CA ALA A 186 -8.03 -0.85 22.52
C ALA A 186 -8.93 -2.07 22.74
N SER A 187 -8.64 -2.89 23.75
CA SER A 187 -9.41 -4.12 24.01
C SER A 187 -10.88 -3.74 24.23
N LYS A 188 -11.77 -4.30 23.38
CA LYS A 188 -13.24 -4.18 23.33
C LYS A 188 -13.86 -3.31 22.22
N ALA A 189 -13.11 -2.48 21.48
CA ALA A 189 -13.69 -1.78 20.33
C ALA A 189 -13.96 -2.75 19.16
N ARG A 190 -15.21 -2.83 18.70
CA ARG A 190 -15.60 -3.55 17.46
C ARG A 190 -15.46 -2.60 16.26
N GLY A 191 -15.18 -3.17 15.09
CA GLY A 191 -15.05 -2.42 13.83
C GLY A 191 -13.60 -2.26 13.36
N ASN A 192 -13.46 -1.53 12.26
CA ASN A 192 -12.20 -1.30 11.57
C ASN A 192 -11.39 -0.16 12.20
N VAL A 193 -10.07 -0.18 12.05
CA VAL A 193 -9.20 0.93 12.51
C VAL A 193 -9.22 2.08 11.49
N THR A 194 -9.20 3.32 11.97
CA THR A 194 -9.07 4.49 11.08
C THR A 194 -7.66 4.61 10.50
N VAL A 195 -7.55 5.21 9.31
CA VAL A 195 -6.26 5.51 8.66
C VAL A 195 -5.35 6.27 9.61
N ARG A 196 -5.86 7.35 10.22
CA ARG A 196 -5.13 8.18 11.20
C ARG A 196 -4.57 7.38 12.38
N ARG A 197 -5.38 6.49 12.97
CA ARG A 197 -4.94 5.68 14.11
C ARG A 197 -3.87 4.67 13.70
N LEU A 198 -4.05 4.01 12.55
CA LEU A 198 -3.09 3.05 12.06
C LEU A 198 -1.75 3.72 11.72
N ALA A 199 -1.79 4.88 11.08
CA ALA A 199 -0.64 5.74 10.83
C ALA A 199 0.14 6.08 12.09
N TYR A 200 -0.56 6.56 13.12
CA TYR A 200 0.04 6.89 14.41
C TYR A 200 0.72 5.69 15.07
N LEU A 201 0.07 4.52 15.05
CA LEU A 201 0.63 3.29 15.63
C LEU A 201 1.87 2.81 14.89
N VAL A 202 1.90 2.92 13.56
CA VAL A 202 3.08 2.57 12.76
C VAL A 202 4.21 3.56 13.06
N ALA A 203 3.92 4.86 13.10
CA ALA A 203 4.92 5.87 13.39
C ALA A 203 5.55 5.73 14.78
N LEU A 204 4.73 5.44 15.80
CA LEU A 204 5.23 5.08 17.13
C LEU A 204 6.28 3.97 17.09
N LYS A 205 6.04 2.92 16.28
CA LYS A 205 6.99 1.81 16.16
C LYS A 205 8.26 2.16 15.41
N VAL A 206 8.18 3.06 14.42
CA VAL A 206 9.38 3.57 13.75
C VAL A 206 10.20 4.43 14.71
N CYS A 207 9.57 5.31 15.49
CA CYS A 207 10.24 6.12 16.50
C CYS A 207 10.91 5.27 17.60
N GLU A 208 10.23 4.23 18.10
CA GLU A 208 10.82 3.24 19.01
C GLU A 208 12.05 2.54 18.40
N CYS A 209 11.98 2.18 17.11
CA CYS A 209 13.09 1.56 16.39
C CYS A 209 14.29 2.50 16.24
N LEU A 210 14.03 3.78 15.96
CA LEU A 210 15.06 4.81 15.78
C LEU A 210 15.55 5.43 17.09
N GLN A 211 14.96 5.06 18.23
CA GLN A 211 15.20 5.70 19.54
C GLN A 211 14.92 7.21 19.55
N VAL A 212 14.00 7.67 18.68
CA VAL A 212 13.57 9.07 18.59
C VAL A 212 12.29 9.24 19.40
N ARG A 213 12.18 10.33 20.18
CA ARG A 213 10.93 10.65 20.89
C ARG A 213 9.95 11.33 19.93
N LEU A 214 8.71 10.86 19.91
CA LEU A 214 7.61 11.64 19.36
C LEU A 214 7.33 12.81 20.31
N SER A 215 7.23 14.02 19.77
CA SER A 215 6.74 15.18 20.51
C SER A 215 5.34 14.85 21.03
N LYS A 216 5.19 14.86 22.36
CA LYS A 216 3.88 14.75 23.01
C LYS A 216 3.17 16.09 22.81
N HIS A 217 1.99 16.04 22.24
CA HIS A 217 0.97 17.08 22.39
C HIS A 217 0.14 16.78 23.63
#